data_AF-A0A392UUD5-F1
#
_entry.id   AF-A0A392UUD5-F1
#
_cell.length_a   1.000
_cell.length_b   1.000
_cell.length_c   1.000
_cell.angle_alpha   90.00
_cell.angle_beta   90.00
_cell.angle_gamma   90.00
#
_symmetry.space_group_name_H-M   'P 1'
#
loop_
_entity.id
_entity.type
_entity.pdbx_description
1 polymer ?
#
loop_
_entity_poly.entity_id
_entity_poly.type
_entity_poly.pdbx_seq_one_letter_code
_entity_poly.pdbx_strand_id
1 'polypeptide(L)' 'RDNLTVETVPLRIEGREVKKLGNKEIASVKVVWGGPAGENATWELESKIKDSYPELFS' A
#
# COMPACT_ATOMS: atom_id res chain seq x y z
N ARG A 1 5.33 19.72 19.37
CA ARG A 1 5.21 18.25 19.23
C ARG A 1 4.74 18.06 17.81
N ASP A 2 5.69 18.02 16.88
CA ASP A 2 5.39 18.04 15.45
C ASP A 2 4.75 16.71 15.09
N ASN A 3 3.48 16.73 14.74
CA ASN A 3 2.83 15.58 14.11
C ASN A 3 3.46 15.44 12.73
N LEU A 4 4.53 14.64 12.64
CA LEU A 4 5.21 14.24 11.40
C LEU A 4 4.33 13.27 10.57
N THR A 5 3.03 13.55 10.46
CA THR A 5 2.19 12.93 9.43
C THR A 5 2.62 13.55 8.11
N VAL A 6 3.64 12.95 7.49
CA VAL A 6 3.96 13.23 6.10
C VAL A 6 2.72 12.86 5.31
N GLU A 7 2.00 13.88 4.81
CA GLU A 7 0.84 13.69 3.96
C GLU A 7 1.30 12.94 2.72
N THR A 8 1.05 11.64 2.71
CA THR A 8 1.35 10.76 1.59
C THR A 8 0.03 10.30 0.99
N VAL A 9 -0.06 10.40 -0.33
CA VAL A 9 -1.23 9.95 -1.09
C VAL A 9 -0.84 8.72 -1.89
N PRO A 10 -1.65 7.65 -1.87
CA PRO A 10 -1.34 6.50 -2.70
C PRO A 10 -1.63 6.87 -4.16
N LEU A 11 -0.67 6.58 -5.03
CA LEU A 11 -0.73 6.93 -6.45
C LEU A 11 -1.16 5.75 -7.31
N ARG A 12 -0.55 4.59 -7.09
CA ARG A 12 -0.76 3.39 -7.91
C ARG A 12 -0.26 2.13 -7.19
N ILE A 13 -0.75 0.98 -7.65
CA ILE A 13 -0.21 -0.33 -7.29
C ILE A 13 0.78 -0.76 -8.37
N GLU A 14 2.01 -1.07 -7.97
CA GLU A 14 3.07 -1.53 -8.88
C GLU A 14 3.24 -3.05 -8.90
N GLY A 15 2.70 -3.76 -7.92
CA GLY A 15 2.88 -5.20 -7.84
C GLY A 15 1.99 -5.84 -6.80
N ARG A 16 1.86 -7.16 -6.92
CA ARG A 16 1.09 -8.01 -6.01
C ARG A 16 1.89 -9.26 -5.72
N GLU A 17 1.94 -9.63 -4.45
CA GLU A 17 2.58 -10.84 -3.98
C GLU A 17 1.64 -11.57 -3.02
N VAL A 18 1.51 -12.88 -3.18
CA VAL A 18 0.75 -13.73 -2.26
C VAL A 18 1.71 -14.69 -1.59
N LYS A 19 1.81 -14.62 -0.27
CA LYS A 19 2.63 -15.54 0.53
C LYS A 19 1.75 -16.55 1.24
N LYS A 20 2.16 -17.81 1.20
CA LYS A 20 1.58 -18.87 2.03
C LYS A 20 2.30 -18.92 3.37
N LEU A 21 1.55 -18.72 4.44
CA LEU A 21 2.02 -18.89 5.81
C LEU A 21 1.21 -20.02 6.46
N GLY A 22 1.76 -21.23 6.43
CA GLY A 22 1.05 -22.45 6.84
C GLY A 22 -0.17 -22.70 5.94
N ASN A 23 -1.35 -22.76 6.56
CA ASN A 23 -2.63 -22.98 5.87
C ASN A 23 -3.32 -21.68 5.42
N LYS A 24 -2.68 -20.51 5.60
CA LYS A 24 -3.24 -19.21 5.22
C LYS A 24 -2.48 -18.59 4.07
N GLU A 25 -3.21 -17.90 3.20
CA GLU A 25 -2.66 -17.05 2.15
C GLU A 25 -2.77 -15.59 2.58
N ILE A 26 -1.68 -14.83 2.45
CA ILE A 26 -1.62 -13.41 2.75
C ILE A 26 -1.23 -12.69 1.44
N ALA A 27 -2.15 -11.88 0.94
CA ALA A 27 -1.91 -11.03 -0.23
C ALA A 27 -1.42 -9.65 0.20
N SER A 28 -0.30 -9.22 -0.38
CA SER A 28 0.27 -7.89 -0.23
C SER A 28 0.41 -7.23 -1.59
N VAL A 29 0.24 -5.92 -1.63
CA VAL A 29 0.42 -5.09 -2.83
C VAL A 29 1.51 -4.07 -2.58
N LYS A 30 2.33 -3.82 -3.60
CA LYS A 30 3.32 -2.75 -3.60
C LYS A 30 2.61 -1.46 -4.00
N VAL A 31 2.36 -0.58 -3.04
CA VAL A 31 1.71 0.71 -3.26
C VAL A 31 2.79 1.77 -3.38
N VAL A 32 2.72 2.58 -4.43
CA VAL A 32 3.52 3.79 -4.57
C VAL A 32 2.77 4.93 -3.93
N TRP A 33 3.43 5.66 -3.04
CA TRP A 33 2.89 6.84 -2.38
C TRP A 33 3.64 8.08 -2.86
N GLY A 34 2.89 9.11 -3.24
CA GLY A 34 3.40 10.44 -3.49
C GLY A 34 3.47 11.21 -2.19
N GLY A 35 4.60 11.86 -1.92
CA GLY A 35 4.74 12.78 -0.80
C GLY A 35 5.72 13.91 -1.09
N PRO A 36 5.95 14.80 -0.12
CA PRO A 36 6.84 15.96 -0.26
C PRO A 36 8.29 15.60 -0.62
N ALA A 37 8.73 14.39 -0.26
CA ALA A 37 10.05 13.86 -0.56
C ALA A 37 10.12 13.07 -1.88
N GLY A 38 9.04 13.04 -2.66
CA GLY A 38 8.92 12.28 -3.92
C GLY A 38 8.08 11.02 -3.77
N GLU A 39 8.20 10.12 -4.75
CA GLU A 39 7.55 8.81 -4.72
C GLU A 39 8.32 7.85 -3.79
N ASN A 40 7.59 7.19 -2.89
CA ASN A 40 8.08 6.05 -2.13
C ASN A 40 7.22 4.82 -2.45
N ALA A 41 7.70 3.62 -2.14
CA ALA A 41 6.91 2.41 -2.32
C ALA A 41 6.98 1.51 -1.08
N THR A 42 5.82 1.06 -0.62
CA THR A 42 5.70 0.14 0.52
C THR A 42 4.86 -1.07 0.15
N TRP A 43 5.08 -2.18 0.85
CA TRP A 43 4.24 -3.37 0.76
C TRP A 43 3.16 -3.32 1.83
N GLU A 44 1.90 -3.23 1.41
CA GLU A 44 0.75 -3.17 2.30
C GLU A 44 -0.19 -4.35 2.04
N LEU A 45 -1.00 -4.72 3.03
CA LEU A 45 -1.99 -5.78 2.85
C LEU A 45 -2.99 -5.38 1.78
N GLU A 46 -3.26 -6.30 0.85
CA GLU A 46 -4.20 -6.04 -0.24
C GLU A 46 -5.59 -5.68 0.29
N SER A 47 -6.07 -6.39 1.33
CA SER A 47 -7.38 -6.11 1.94
C SER A 47 -7.45 -4.69 2.49
N LYS A 48 -6.40 -4.22 3.18
CA LYS A 48 -6.36 -2.87 3.75
C LYS A 48 -6.43 -1.79 2.66
N ILE A 49 -5.69 -1.97 1.56
CA ILE A 49 -5.70 -1.01 0.46
C ILE A 49 -7.01 -1.08 -0.32
N LYS A 50 -7.61 -2.26 -0.49
CA LYS A 50 -8.95 -2.38 -1.08
C LYS A 50 -10.02 -1.68 -0.25
N ASP A 51 -9.92 -1.75 1.07
CA ASP A 51 -10.89 -1.12 1.96
C ASP A 51 -10.70 0.41 2.03
N SER A 52 -9.45 0.89 1.97
CA SER A 52 -9.12 2.32 2.14
C SER A 52 -9.06 3.09 0.83
N TYR A 53 -8.60 2.45 -0.24
CA TYR A 53 -8.29 3.01 -1.55
C TYR A 53 -8.74 2.07 -2.68
N PRO A 54 -10.04 1.70 -2.74
CA PRO A 54 -10.57 0.77 -3.74
C PRO A 54 -10.33 1.23 -5.19
N GLU A 55 -10.22 2.54 -5.42
CA GLU A 55 -9.99 3.15 -6.73
C GLU A 55 -8.66 2.73 -7.38
N LEU A 56 -7.68 2.29 -6.59
CA LEU A 56 -6.38 1.85 -7.10
C LEU A 56 -6.42 0.44 -7.72
N PHE A 57 -7.54 -0.28 -7.54
CA PHE A 57 -7.76 -1.62 -8.07
C PHE A 57 -8.68 -1.66 -9.30
N SER A 58 -9.16 -0.50 -9.77
CA SER A 58 -10.04 -0.39 -10.94
C SER A 58 -9.31 -0.37 -12.27
#